data_AF-A0A438HYT6-F1
#
_entry.id   AF-A0A438HYT6-F1
#
_cell.length_a   1.000
_cell.length_b   1.000
_cell.length_c   1.000
_cell.angle_alpha   90.00
_cell.angle_beta   90.00
_cell.angle_gamma   90.00
#
_symmetry.space_group_name_H-M   'P 1'
#
loop_
_entity.id
_entity.type
_entity.pdbx_description
1 polymer ?
#
loop_
_entity_poly.entity_id
_entity_poly.type
_entity_poly.pdbx_seq_one_letter_code
_entity_poly.pdbx_strand_id
1 'polypeptide(L)'
;MIAYYLDPMASQPCDDLKEIVNMAIRINPPEKQKTSKREPTWVKVVCPRQPGSVECGYYVMRYMKEIIANPNQLTTKLAVFSMWIIQWLLYFD
;
A
#
# COMPACT_ATOMS: atom_id res chain seq x y z
N MET A 1 -4.88 1.08 -14.68
CA MET A 1 -4.94 1.43 -13.24
C MET A 1 -3.91 0.62 -12.46
N ILE A 2 -3.32 1.16 -11.39
CA ILE A 2 -2.47 0.41 -10.44
C ILE A 2 -3.21 0.34 -9.10
N ALA A 3 -3.26 -0.84 -8.48
CA ALA A 3 -3.81 -1.05 -7.14
C ALA A 3 -2.66 -1.39 -6.17
N TYR A 4 -2.39 -0.50 -5.22
CA TYR A 4 -1.38 -0.73 -4.18
C TYR A 4 -2.01 -1.48 -3.00
N TYR A 5 -1.41 -2.60 -2.62
CA TYR A 5 -1.84 -3.40 -1.48
C TYR A 5 -0.85 -3.21 -0.32
N LEU A 6 -1.35 -2.66 0.78
CA LEU A 6 -0.63 -2.45 2.03
C LEU A 6 -1.28 -3.33 3.09
N ASP A 7 -0.50 -4.19 3.74
CA ASP A 7 -0.97 -5.07 4.81
C ASP A 7 -0.01 -4.97 6.01
N PRO A 8 -0.49 -4.55 7.19
CA PRO A 8 0.29 -4.54 8.42
C PRO A 8 0.91 -5.90 8.79
N MET A 9 0.32 -7.02 8.33
CA MET A 9 0.87 -8.36 8.56
C MET A 9 1.87 -8.80 7.48
N ALA A 10 2.03 -8.01 6.42
CA ALA A 10 2.84 -8.30 5.23
C ALA A 10 2.43 -9.59 4.47
N SER A 11 1.15 -9.93 4.49
CA SER A 11 0.56 -11.01 3.72
C SER A 11 0.47 -10.65 2.23
N GLN A 12 0.12 -11.61 1.39
CA GLN A 12 -0.23 -11.35 -0.01
C GLN A 12 -1.74 -11.09 -0.10
N PRO A 13 -2.21 -10.25 -1.04
CA PRO A 13 -3.64 -10.13 -1.28
C PRO A 13 -4.16 -11.48 -1.79
N CYS A 14 -5.17 -12.03 -1.11
CA CYS A 14 -5.86 -13.24 -1.56
C CYS A 14 -6.64 -12.99 -2.85
N ASP A 15 -6.93 -14.05 -3.60
CA ASP A 15 -7.54 -13.92 -4.93
C ASP A 15 -9.00 -13.46 -4.85
N ASP A 16 -9.76 -13.89 -3.84
CA ASP A 16 -11.12 -13.41 -3.59
C ASP A 16 -11.16 -11.88 -3.40
N LEU A 17 -10.21 -11.32 -2.65
CA LEU A 17 -10.11 -9.88 -2.45
C LEU A 17 -9.82 -9.16 -3.78
N LYS A 18 -8.91 -9.70 -4.60
CA LYS A 18 -8.62 -9.12 -5.91
C LYS A 18 -9.86 -9.13 -6.80
N GLU A 19 -10.62 -10.23 -6.79
CA GLU A 19 -11.82 -10.37 -7.60
C GLU A 19 -12.91 -9.38 -7.18
N ILE A 20 -13.16 -9.24 -5.88
CA ILE A 20 -14.14 -8.29 -5.33
C ILE A 20 -13.78 -6.85 -5.75
N VAL A 21 -12.50 -6.46 -5.62
CA VAL A 21 -12.05 -5.12 -6.00
C VAL A 21 -12.10 -4.92 -7.51
N ASN A 22 -11.68 -5.92 -8.30
CA ASN A 22 -11.78 -5.88 -9.76
C ASN A 22 -13.25 -5.73 -10.21
N MET A 23 -14.18 -6.43 -9.57
CA MET A 23 -15.62 -6.31 -9.83
C MET A 23 -16.14 -4.92 -9.48
N ALA A 24 -15.77 -4.37 -8.33
CA ALA A 24 -16.17 -3.01 -7.93
C ALA A 24 -15.69 -1.94 -8.93
N ILE A 25 -14.46 -2.06 -9.43
CA ILE A 25 -13.91 -1.17 -10.46
C ILE A 25 -14.66 -1.32 -11.79
N ARG A 26 -15.09 -2.54 -12.15
CA ARG A 26 -15.91 -2.77 -13.36
C ARG A 26 -17.29 -2.13 -13.26
N ILE A 27 -17.93 -2.22 -12.09
CA ILE A 27 -19.26 -1.63 -11.85
C ILE A 27 -19.18 -0.11 -11.81
N ASN A 28 -18.14 0.44 -11.19
CA ASN A 28 -17.94 1.88 -11.06
C ASN A 28 -16.56 2.30 -11.56
N PRO A 29 -16.34 2.33 -12.89
CA PRO A 29 -15.05 2.69 -13.45
C PRO A 29 -14.75 4.16 -13.13
N PRO A 30 -13.49 4.50 -12.79
CA PRO A 30 -13.14 5.89 -12.54
C PRO A 30 -13.30 6.70 -13.82
N GLU A 31 -13.60 7.99 -13.68
CA GLU A 31 -13.94 8.84 -14.83
C GLU A 31 -12.89 8.82 -15.95
N LYS A 32 -11.61 8.77 -15.56
CA LYS A 32 -10.47 8.73 -16.49
C LYS A 32 -10.31 7.40 -17.24
N GLN A 33 -11.05 6.35 -16.88
CA GLN A 33 -10.99 5.02 -17.51
C GLN A 33 -12.38 4.46 -17.85
N LYS A 34 -13.42 5.31 -18.00
CA LYS A 34 -14.79 4.88 -18.37
C LYS A 34 -14.84 3.96 -19.61
N THR A 35 -13.86 4.05 -20.52
CA THR A 35 -13.77 3.22 -21.74
C THR A 35 -12.87 1.99 -21.59
N SER A 36 -12.10 1.87 -20.51
CA SER A 36 -11.11 0.80 -20.31
C SER A 36 -11.65 -0.26 -19.35
N LYS A 37 -11.86 -1.47 -19.87
CA LYS A 37 -12.18 -2.68 -19.07
C LYS A 37 -10.95 -3.34 -18.42
N ARG A 38 -9.78 -2.70 -18.49
CA ARG A 38 -8.52 -3.30 -18.05
C ARG A 38 -8.50 -3.45 -16.53
N GLU A 39 -8.22 -4.67 -16.06
CA GLU A 39 -8.01 -4.96 -14.65
C GLU A 39 -6.82 -4.17 -14.08
N PRO A 40 -6.87 -3.77 -12.80
CA PRO A 40 -5.76 -3.07 -12.17
C PRO A 40 -4.54 -3.97 -12.06
N THR A 41 -3.36 -3.38 -12.23
CA THR A 41 -2.09 -4.04 -11.89
C THR A 41 -1.91 -3.97 -10.38
N TRP A 42 -1.93 -5.12 -9.72
CA TRP A 42 -1.75 -5.22 -8.28
C TRP A 42 -0.28 -5.12 -7.89
N VAL A 43 0.03 -4.23 -6.94
CA VAL A 43 1.38 -4.00 -6.44
C VAL A 43 1.38 -4.14 -4.93
N LYS A 44 2.00 -5.20 -4.42
CA LYS A 44 2.31 -5.28 -2.99
C LYS A 44 3.38 -4.25 -2.64
N VAL A 45 3.11 -3.48 -1.58
CA VAL A 45 4.01 -2.47 -1.03
C VAL A 45 4.65 -3.03 0.24
N VAL A 46 5.94 -2.75 0.43
CA VAL A 46 6.63 -3.03 1.68
C VAL A 46 6.35 -1.87 2.63
N CYS A 47 5.67 -2.13 3.74
CA CYS A 47 5.26 -1.12 4.72
C CYS A 47 5.62 -1.55 6.15
N PRO A 48 5.68 -0.61 7.12
CA PRO A 48 5.90 -0.94 8.52
C PRO A 48 4.91 -1.98 9.03
N ARG A 49 5.39 -3.05 9.67
CA ARG A 49 4.57 -4.17 10.13
C ARG A 49 4.11 -3.95 11.57
N GLN A 50 2.92 -4.44 11.89
CA GLN A 50 2.47 -4.49 13.27
C GLN A 50 3.20 -5.60 14.04
N PRO A 51 3.53 -5.39 15.33
CA PRO A 51 4.17 -6.42 16.14
C PRO A 51 3.18 -7.48 16.62
N GLY A 52 1.94 -7.08 16.92
CA GLY A 52 0.87 -7.94 17.44
C GLY A 52 -0.21 -8.23 16.39
N SER A 53 -1.39 -8.61 16.85
CA SER A 53 -2.56 -8.90 16.01
C SER A 53 -3.65 -7.83 16.08
N VAL A 54 -3.52 -6.85 16.97
CA VAL A 54 -4.62 -5.94 17.36
C VAL A 54 -4.43 -4.51 16.86
N GLU A 55 -3.25 -4.18 16.34
CA GLU A 55 -2.85 -2.82 15.97
C GLU A 55 -3.18 -2.49 14.50
N CYS A 56 -3.84 -3.38 13.77
CA CYS A 56 -4.06 -3.25 12.33
C CYS A 56 -4.77 -1.94 11.97
N GLY A 57 -5.80 -1.55 12.73
CA GLY A 57 -6.50 -0.29 12.53
C GLY A 57 -5.59 0.94 12.65
N TYR A 58 -4.66 0.92 13.62
CA TYR A 58 -3.66 1.99 13.79
C TYR A 58 -2.74 2.08 12.57
N TYR A 59 -2.21 0.95 12.09
CA TYR A 59 -1.32 0.94 10.93
C TYR A 59 -2.04 1.36 9.64
N VAL A 60 -3.31 0.95 9.45
CA VAL A 60 -4.14 1.41 8.33
C VAL A 60 -4.28 2.94 8.35
N MET A 61 -4.59 3.53 9.49
CA MET A 61 -4.68 4.99 9.62
C MET A 61 -3.32 5.67 9.39
N ARG A 62 -2.23 5.10 9.90
CA ARG A 62 -0.87 5.59 9.67
C ARG A 62 -0.54 5.62 8.18
N TYR A 63 -0.83 4.55 7.45
CA TYR A 63 -0.59 4.49 6.01
C TYR A 63 -1.40 5.54 5.26
N MET A 64 -2.68 5.71 5.59
CA MET A 64 -3.52 6.75 4.97
C MET A 64 -2.93 8.15 5.19
N LYS A 65 -2.48 8.44 6.43
CA LYS A 65 -1.83 9.72 6.76
C LYS A 65 -0.54 9.91 5.96
N GLU A 66 0.30 8.88 5.85
CA GLU A 66 1.56 8.91 5.11
C GLU A 66 1.33 9.12 3.60
N ILE A 67 0.33 8.45 3.01
CA ILE A 67 -0.05 8.61 1.59
C ILE A 67 -0.53 10.04 1.31
N ILE A 68 -1.34 10.62 2.19
CA ILE A 68 -1.82 12.00 2.04
C ILE A 68 -0.65 12.99 2.16
N ALA A 69 0.25 12.76 3.13
CA ALA A 69 1.40 13.62 3.35
C ALA A 69 2.44 13.53 2.21
N ASN A 70 2.65 12.34 1.65
CA ASN A 70 3.58 12.11 0.56
C ASN A 70 3.10 10.96 -0.37
N PRO A 71 2.32 11.29 -1.42
CA PRO A 71 1.80 10.30 -2.36
C PRO A 71 2.88 9.49 -3.09
N ASN A 72 4.09 10.04 -3.23
CA ASN A 72 5.21 9.39 -3.92
C ASN A 72 5.81 8.23 -3.10
N GLN A 73 5.43 8.06 -1.83
CA GLN A 73 5.90 6.92 -1.04
C GLN A 73 5.45 5.56 -1.59
N LEU A 74 4.29 5.50 -2.27
CA LEU A 74 3.77 4.27 -2.86
C LEU A 74 4.58 3.81 -4.10
N THR A 75 5.21 4.75 -4.80
CA THR A 75 6.01 4.50 -6.01
C THR A 75 7.50 4.38 -5.70
N THR A 76 7.97 4.95 -4.59
CA THR A 76 9.38 4.93 -4.17
C THR A 76 9.71 3.62 -3.44
N LYS A 77 9.56 2.49 -4.13
CA LYS A 77 10.19 1.22 -3.74
C LYS A 77 11.71 1.40 -3.85
N LEU A 78 12.41 1.90 -2.81
CA LEU A 78 13.84 1.64 -2.49
C LEU A 78 14.47 2.65 -1.49
N ALA A 79 13.99 3.90 -1.37
CA ALA A 79 14.73 4.93 -0.61
C ALA A 79 14.48 4.95 0.91
N VAL A 80 13.40 4.32 1.38
CA VAL A 80 13.02 4.42 2.80
C VAL A 80 13.83 3.43 3.65
N PHE A 81 14.11 2.21 3.15
CA PHE A 81 14.93 1.25 3.89
C PHE A 81 16.36 1.77 4.15
N SER A 82 16.93 2.57 3.25
CA SER A 82 18.24 3.21 3.48
C SER A 82 18.16 4.36 4.48
N MET A 83 17.10 5.18 4.47
CA MET A 83 16.99 6.33 5.40
C MET A 83 16.79 5.90 6.86
N TRP A 84 16.03 4.84 7.15
CA TRP A 84 15.85 4.37 8.53
C TRP A 84 17.11 3.68 9.08
N ILE A 85 17.90 3.00 8.24
CA ILE A 85 19.21 2.45 8.65
C ILE A 85 20.20 3.60 8.94
N ILE A 86 20.22 4.64 8.10
CA ILE A 86 21.10 5.81 8.33
C ILE A 86 20.68 6.57 9.61
N GLN A 87 19.38 6.72 9.88
CA GLN A 87 18.91 7.33 11.12
C GLN A 87 19.25 6.50 12.36
N TRP A 88 19.22 5.16 12.28
CA TRP A 88 19.62 4.27 13.38
C TRP A 88 21.14 4.28 13.62
N LEU A 89 21.94 4.31 12.54
CA LEU A 89 23.41 4.38 12.64
C LEU A 89 23.93 5.76 13.10
N LEU A 90 23.22 6.85 12.84
CA LEU A 90 23.64 8.19 13.26
C LEU A 90 23.13 8.60 14.66
N TYR A 91 22.22 7.85 15.26
CA TYR A 91 21.61 8.17 16.57
C TYR A 91 22.02 7.19 17.68
N PHE A 92 22.87 6.21 17.36
CA PHE A 92 23.37 5.19 18.28
C PHE A 92 24.91 5.05 18.24
N ASP A 93 25.60 6.17 18.03
CA ASP A 93 26.99 6.40 18.47
C ASP A 93 26.97 7.45 19.59
#